data_AF-A0A1R3UJ56-F1
#
_entry.id   AF-A0A1R3UJ56-F1
#
_cell.length_a   1.000
_cell.length_b   1.000
_cell.length_c   1.000
_cell.angle_alpha   90.00
_cell.angle_beta   90.00
_cell.angle_gamma   90.00
#
_symmetry.space_group_name_H-M   'P 1'
#
loop_
_entity.id
_entity.type
_entity.pdbx_description
1 polymer ?
#
loop_
_entity_poly.entity_id
_entity_poly.type
_entity_poly.pdbx_seq_one_letter_code
_entity_poly.pdbx_strand_id
1 'polypeptide(L)'
;MKPSTTTVTPIEDTDSQAGDKLSTKLSARRATRKIKQKHRQAELKETIAHQGELARIMRSGRAVALRLESTRRLVLRVLIPALLAFGAWSTAGVQAGAAAMTGAEEDSVMWWALWALEPALIAFVAVVVLVRCRLLGVAEETTDVEDPLLTASKLMWGALGVSLVLNTVGHWPSDWEGAGGLLFHALGPIGAAATVHLIGVLLEAVGAVPVPEGKDVQEPVQESQESTPESAPETVEIDRSRLSERALEIPAGATRLAVVRCCSEPRRKTAPKPARSTDEQAERPVQKSTPSDSRKARADKGTKVPAAAKKTAETPSPRRLSDLDLAVMLEERIDSRELPESPTVKAVQGSLSVGFERAKRVLALHQERTETVLPGQLSVVDAAAEEAAA
;
A
#
# COMPACT_ATOMS: atom_id res chain seq x y z
N MET A 1 -63.69 -58.87 -62.98
CA MET A 1 -62.49 -58.01 -63.03
C MET A 1 -62.92 -56.58 -62.76
N LYS A 2 -62.56 -56.03 -61.59
CA LYS A 2 -62.77 -54.62 -61.21
C LYS A 2 -61.39 -53.95 -61.19
N PRO A 3 -61.17 -52.85 -61.92
CA PRO A 3 -59.89 -52.15 -61.90
C PRO A 3 -59.77 -51.32 -60.61
N SER A 4 -58.67 -51.50 -59.90
CA SER A 4 -58.29 -50.71 -58.73
C SER A 4 -57.74 -49.36 -59.19
N THR A 5 -58.44 -48.27 -58.86
CA THR A 5 -58.00 -46.90 -59.09
C THR A 5 -57.07 -46.47 -57.96
N THR A 6 -55.78 -46.37 -58.26
CA THR A 6 -54.76 -45.84 -57.34
C THR A 6 -54.79 -44.31 -57.40
N THR A 7 -55.29 -43.68 -56.33
CA THR A 7 -55.27 -42.22 -56.15
C THR A 7 -53.89 -41.79 -55.65
N VAL A 8 -53.13 -41.09 -56.49
CA VAL A 8 -51.88 -40.42 -56.13
C VAL A 8 -52.22 -39.05 -55.54
N THR A 9 -51.95 -38.85 -54.26
CA THR A 9 -52.03 -37.53 -53.61
C THR A 9 -50.80 -36.69 -53.92
N PRO A 10 -50.93 -35.39 -54.20
CA PRO A 10 -49.79 -34.51 -54.45
C PRO A 10 -49.01 -34.29 -53.15
N ILE A 11 -47.69 -34.43 -53.22
CA ILE A 11 -46.78 -34.08 -52.13
C ILE A 11 -46.62 -32.56 -52.18
N GLU A 12 -47.29 -31.85 -51.26
CA GLU A 12 -47.20 -30.40 -51.10
C GLU A 12 -45.79 -29.96 -50.67
N ASP A 13 -45.31 -28.89 -51.31
CA ASP A 13 -44.01 -28.23 -51.14
C ASP A 13 -43.72 -27.72 -49.71
N THR A 14 -43.38 -28.60 -48.78
CA THR A 14 -42.95 -28.21 -47.41
C THR A 14 -41.50 -27.72 -47.32
N ASP A 15 -40.66 -27.95 -48.34
CA ASP A 15 -39.22 -27.67 -48.27
C ASP A 15 -38.88 -26.18 -48.38
N SER A 16 -39.72 -25.37 -49.01
CA SER A 16 -39.43 -23.94 -49.22
C SER A 16 -39.54 -23.10 -47.93
N GLN A 17 -40.43 -23.48 -46.99
CA GLN A 17 -40.59 -22.75 -45.73
C GLN A 17 -39.47 -23.00 -44.69
N ALA A 18 -38.71 -24.10 -44.84
CA ALA A 18 -37.64 -24.43 -43.90
C ALA A 18 -36.39 -23.54 -44.10
N GLY A 19 -36.09 -23.15 -45.35
CA GLY A 19 -34.95 -22.31 -45.69
C GLY A 19 -35.02 -20.90 -45.10
N ASP A 20 -36.19 -20.26 -45.16
CA ASP A 20 -36.39 -18.89 -44.66
C ASP A 20 -36.32 -18.81 -43.12
N LYS A 21 -36.73 -19.86 -42.41
CA LYS A 21 -36.61 -19.93 -40.94
C LYS A 21 -35.16 -20.07 -40.49
N LEU A 22 -34.29 -20.66 -41.30
CA LEU A 22 -32.86 -20.80 -41.00
C LEU A 22 -32.07 -19.53 -41.33
N SER A 23 -32.39 -18.87 -42.45
CA SER A 23 -31.72 -17.61 -42.84
C SER A 23 -31.99 -16.49 -41.82
N THR A 24 -33.22 -16.37 -41.34
CA THR A 24 -33.64 -15.41 -40.30
C THR A 24 -32.99 -15.70 -38.94
N LYS A 25 -32.85 -16.97 -38.54
CA LYS A 25 -32.11 -17.33 -37.32
C LYS A 25 -30.62 -16.99 -37.42
N LEU A 26 -29.99 -17.20 -38.58
CA LEU A 26 -28.58 -16.88 -38.79
C LEU A 26 -28.32 -15.37 -38.81
N SER A 27 -29.22 -14.57 -39.40
CA SER A 27 -29.10 -13.10 -39.38
C SER A 27 -29.26 -12.54 -37.96
N ALA A 28 -30.20 -13.06 -37.17
CA ALA A 28 -30.37 -12.70 -35.75
C ALA A 28 -29.12 -13.06 -34.90
N ARG A 29 -28.50 -14.21 -35.15
CA ARG A 29 -27.24 -14.61 -34.49
C ARG A 29 -26.07 -13.70 -34.86
N ARG A 30 -26.00 -13.24 -36.12
CA ARG A 30 -24.97 -12.27 -36.54
C ARG A 30 -25.19 -10.90 -35.91
N ALA A 31 -26.44 -10.44 -35.82
CA ALA A 31 -26.77 -9.16 -35.17
C ALA A 31 -26.40 -9.17 -33.68
N THR A 32 -26.76 -10.22 -32.95
CA THR A 32 -26.42 -10.36 -31.51
C THR A 32 -24.91 -10.43 -31.27
N ARG A 33 -24.14 -11.09 -32.14
CA ARG A 33 -22.66 -11.08 -32.07
C ARG A 33 -22.07 -9.68 -32.28
N LYS A 34 -22.57 -8.93 -33.26
CA LYS A 34 -22.13 -7.54 -33.51
C LYS A 34 -22.42 -6.64 -32.31
N ILE A 35 -23.60 -6.79 -31.69
CA ILE A 35 -23.97 -6.03 -30.48
C ILE A 35 -23.02 -6.38 -29.32
N LYS A 36 -22.77 -7.65 -29.05
CA LYS A 36 -21.82 -8.08 -28.01
C LYS A 36 -20.40 -7.57 -28.27
N GLN A 37 -19.95 -7.57 -29.52
CA GLN A 37 -18.63 -7.05 -29.88
C GLN A 37 -18.54 -5.54 -29.65
N LYS A 38 -19.59 -4.78 -29.99
CA LYS A 38 -19.66 -3.33 -29.71
C LYS A 38 -19.65 -3.04 -28.21
N HIS A 39 -20.37 -3.81 -27.39
CA HIS A 39 -20.33 -3.65 -25.93
C HIS A 39 -18.93 -3.92 -25.36
N ARG A 40 -18.27 -5.01 -25.78
CA ARG A 40 -16.88 -5.28 -25.36
C ARG A 40 -15.91 -4.18 -25.78
N GLN A 41 -16.07 -3.62 -26.98
CA GLN A 41 -15.25 -2.50 -27.42
C GLN A 41 -15.52 -1.23 -26.62
N ALA A 42 -16.77 -0.96 -26.23
CA ALA A 42 -17.12 0.17 -25.37
C ALA A 42 -16.52 0.02 -23.96
N GLU A 43 -16.62 -1.16 -23.34
CA GLU A 43 -16.01 -1.48 -22.04
C GLU A 43 -14.48 -1.32 -22.07
N LEU A 44 -13.84 -1.79 -23.14
CA LEU A 44 -12.38 -1.62 -23.31
C LEU A 44 -12.00 -0.13 -23.46
N LYS A 45 -12.80 0.66 -24.18
CA LYS A 45 -12.55 2.11 -24.30
C LYS A 45 -12.74 2.82 -22.96
N GLU A 46 -13.76 2.45 -22.18
CA GLU A 46 -14.02 3.03 -20.87
C GLU A 46 -12.90 2.70 -19.87
N THR A 47 -12.43 1.45 -19.85
CA THR A 47 -11.29 1.06 -19.01
C THR A 47 -10.00 1.78 -19.38
N ILE A 48 -9.71 1.94 -20.68
CA ILE A 48 -8.54 2.71 -21.15
C ILE A 48 -8.67 4.19 -20.76
N ALA A 49 -9.85 4.80 -20.93
CA ALA A 49 -10.10 6.19 -20.55
C ALA A 49 -9.91 6.40 -19.04
N HIS A 50 -10.46 5.51 -18.22
CA HIS A 50 -10.31 5.55 -16.77
C HIS A 50 -8.85 5.36 -16.33
N GLN A 51 -8.10 4.46 -16.97
CA GLN A 51 -6.67 4.29 -16.71
C GLN A 51 -5.86 5.53 -17.13
N GLY A 52 -6.21 6.17 -18.25
CA GLY A 52 -5.61 7.43 -18.69
C GLY A 52 -5.84 8.56 -17.69
N GLU A 53 -7.04 8.68 -17.14
CA GLU A 53 -7.38 9.68 -16.12
C GLU A 53 -6.64 9.42 -14.81
N LEU A 54 -6.58 8.17 -14.35
CA LEU A 54 -5.77 7.80 -13.18
C LEU A 54 -4.29 8.08 -13.40
N ALA A 55 -3.74 7.77 -14.58
CA ALA A 55 -2.37 8.08 -14.92
C ALA A 55 -2.11 9.59 -14.90
N ARG A 56 -3.07 10.40 -15.38
CA ARG A 56 -3.00 11.87 -15.30
C ARG A 56 -3.00 12.36 -13.85
N ILE A 57 -3.90 11.85 -13.02
CA ILE A 57 -3.96 12.20 -11.59
C ILE A 57 -2.66 11.79 -10.88
N MET A 58 -2.12 10.62 -11.19
CA MET A 58 -0.85 10.13 -10.63
C MET A 58 0.37 10.93 -11.09
N ARG A 59 0.31 11.57 -12.26
CA ARG A 59 1.35 12.47 -12.77
C ARG A 59 1.20 13.92 -12.33
N SER A 60 0.12 14.27 -11.62
CA SER A 60 -0.01 15.62 -11.07
C SER A 60 1.19 15.95 -10.17
N GLY A 61 1.73 17.16 -10.29
CA GLY A 61 2.92 17.59 -9.52
C GLY A 61 2.74 17.40 -8.00
N ARG A 62 1.50 17.52 -7.50
CA ARG A 62 1.14 17.22 -6.11
C ARG A 62 1.30 15.74 -5.75
N ALA A 63 0.86 14.83 -6.63
CA ALA A 63 1.02 13.39 -6.40
C ALA A 63 2.50 12.98 -6.43
N VAL A 64 3.28 13.56 -7.35
CA VAL A 64 4.73 13.35 -7.41
C VAL A 64 5.41 13.87 -6.14
N ALA A 65 5.11 15.10 -5.71
CA ALA A 65 5.65 15.69 -4.48
C ALA A 65 5.33 14.85 -3.24
N LEU A 66 4.09 14.34 -3.12
CA LEU A 66 3.71 13.44 -2.01
C LEU A 66 4.47 12.11 -2.04
N ARG A 67 4.70 11.55 -3.24
CA ARG A 67 5.52 10.33 -3.40
C ARG A 67 6.97 10.60 -3.00
N LEU A 68 7.58 11.69 -3.47
CA LEU A 68 8.95 12.07 -3.11
C LEU A 68 9.08 12.25 -1.60
N GLU A 69 8.15 12.96 -0.96
CA GLU A 69 8.13 13.12 0.50
C GLU A 69 7.96 11.79 1.23
N SER A 70 7.10 10.88 0.72
CA SER A 70 6.95 9.54 1.29
C SER A 70 8.23 8.71 1.16
N THR A 71 8.95 8.85 0.04
CA THR A 71 10.24 8.19 -0.20
C THR A 71 11.31 8.74 0.74
N ARG A 72 11.41 10.07 0.92
CA ARG A 72 12.33 10.69 1.89
C ARG A 72 12.09 10.14 3.30
N ARG A 73 10.83 10.08 3.73
CA ARG A 73 10.46 9.52 5.03
C ARG A 73 10.81 8.04 5.15
N LEU A 74 10.61 7.25 4.09
CA LEU A 74 10.95 5.84 4.07
C LEU A 74 12.47 5.64 4.19
N VAL A 75 13.26 6.38 3.40
CA VAL A 75 14.73 6.36 3.45
C VAL A 75 15.22 6.67 4.86
N LEU A 76 14.75 7.77 5.46
CA LEU A 76 15.13 8.14 6.83
C LEU A 76 14.68 7.09 7.85
N ARG A 77 13.47 6.52 7.70
CA ARG A 77 12.94 5.51 8.61
C ARG A 77 13.76 4.21 8.62
N VAL A 78 14.38 3.87 7.49
CA VAL A 78 15.21 2.66 7.37
C VAL A 78 16.66 2.94 7.78
N LEU A 79 17.22 4.05 7.31
CA LEU A 79 18.65 4.32 7.49
C LEU A 79 18.99 4.94 8.86
N ILE A 80 18.08 5.66 9.51
CA ILE A 80 18.33 6.16 10.88
C ILE A 80 18.53 5.00 11.87
N PRO A 81 17.67 3.97 11.94
CA PRO A 81 17.92 2.80 12.79
C PRO A 81 19.22 2.07 12.46
N ALA A 82 19.56 1.93 11.18
CA ALA A 82 20.82 1.33 10.75
C ALA A 82 22.02 2.15 11.27
N LEU A 83 21.96 3.48 11.13
CA LEU A 83 22.96 4.39 11.67
C LEU A 83 23.10 4.28 13.20
N LEU A 84 21.97 4.20 13.91
CA LEU A 84 21.98 4.00 15.36
C LEU A 84 22.55 2.64 15.76
N ALA A 85 22.30 1.59 14.98
CA ALA A 85 22.86 0.26 15.23
C ALA A 85 24.38 0.25 15.03
N PHE A 86 24.89 0.84 13.93
CA PHE A 86 26.33 0.97 13.70
C PHE A 86 26.99 1.90 14.71
N GLY A 87 26.31 2.98 15.10
CA GLY A 87 26.75 3.87 16.16
C GLY A 87 26.85 3.14 17.49
N ALA A 88 25.82 2.39 17.89
CA ALA A 88 25.82 1.61 19.11
C ALA A 88 26.87 0.49 19.11
N TRP A 89 27.15 -0.12 17.96
CA TRP A 89 28.22 -1.10 17.79
C TRP A 89 29.60 -0.46 17.95
N SER A 90 29.81 0.66 17.27
CA SER A 90 31.04 1.44 17.34
C SER A 90 31.31 1.86 18.80
N THR A 91 30.25 2.27 19.50
CA THR A 91 30.00 2.08 20.94
C THR A 91 31.12 1.56 21.83
N ALA A 92 31.12 0.23 21.80
CA ALA A 92 31.90 -0.62 22.65
C ALA A 92 33.37 -0.61 22.22
N GLY A 93 33.65 -0.42 20.92
CA GLY A 93 35.00 -0.38 20.38
C GLY A 93 35.77 0.86 20.81
N VAL A 94 35.17 2.05 20.69
CA VAL A 94 35.82 3.31 21.10
C VAL A 94 35.99 3.35 22.62
N GLN A 95 34.99 2.91 23.37
CA GLN A 95 35.10 2.83 24.82
C GLN A 95 36.27 1.93 25.25
N ALA A 96 36.35 0.70 24.72
CA ALA A 96 37.43 -0.24 25.03
C ALA A 96 38.80 0.36 24.68
N GLY A 97 38.92 0.98 23.50
CA GLY A 97 40.19 1.59 23.09
C GLY A 97 40.59 2.81 23.91
N ALA A 98 39.65 3.70 24.22
CA ALA A 98 39.93 4.87 25.03
C ALA A 98 40.22 4.50 26.50
N ALA A 99 39.56 3.47 27.04
CA ALA A 99 39.86 2.95 28.37
C ALA A 99 41.27 2.36 28.43
N ALA A 100 41.67 1.62 27.38
CA ALA A 100 43.04 1.11 27.26
C ALA A 100 44.10 2.23 27.18
N MET A 101 43.83 3.31 26.43
CA MET A 101 44.76 4.44 26.32
C MET A 101 44.88 5.27 27.61
N THR A 102 43.79 5.40 28.36
CA THR A 102 43.75 6.22 29.58
C THR A 102 44.04 5.43 30.85
N GLY A 103 44.11 4.10 30.76
CA GLY A 103 44.23 3.22 31.92
C GLY A 103 43.01 3.31 32.84
N ALA A 104 41.82 3.62 32.30
CA ALA A 104 40.61 3.75 33.09
C ALA A 104 40.19 2.39 33.65
N GLU A 105 40.09 2.30 34.98
CA GLU A 105 39.56 1.11 35.65
C GLU A 105 38.10 0.86 35.25
N GLU A 106 37.73 -0.42 35.13
CA GLU A 106 36.34 -0.83 34.90
C GLU A 106 35.42 -0.24 35.99
N ASP A 107 34.21 0.17 35.61
CA ASP A 107 33.22 0.85 36.47
C ASP A 107 33.63 2.22 37.04
N SER A 108 34.82 2.73 36.73
CA SER A 108 35.19 4.09 37.14
C SER A 108 34.33 5.16 36.44
N VAL A 109 34.23 6.35 37.05
CA VAL A 109 33.54 7.50 36.42
C VAL A 109 34.16 7.83 35.06
N MET A 110 35.47 7.66 34.92
CA MET A 110 36.19 7.86 33.66
C MET A 110 35.77 6.82 32.61
N TRP A 111 35.60 5.56 32.99
CA TRP A 111 35.12 4.49 32.11
C TRP A 111 33.71 4.78 31.55
N TRP A 112 32.80 5.26 32.40
CA TRP A 112 31.46 5.69 31.98
C TRP A 112 31.49 6.98 31.14
N ALA A 113 32.38 7.93 31.44
CA ALA A 113 32.55 9.13 30.63
C ALA A 113 33.05 8.81 29.22
N LEU A 114 33.94 7.82 29.09
CA LEU A 114 34.42 7.33 27.80
C LEU A 114 33.33 6.65 26.98
N TRP A 115 32.38 5.98 27.64
CA TRP A 115 31.19 5.45 26.96
C TRP A 115 30.32 6.55 26.34
N ALA A 116 30.22 7.72 26.99
CA ALA A 116 29.46 8.87 26.49
C ALA A 116 30.18 9.68 25.38
N LEU A 117 31.50 9.52 25.23
CA LEU A 117 32.30 10.24 24.24
C LEU A 117 31.82 9.99 22.82
N GLU A 118 31.49 8.74 22.51
CA GLU A 118 31.16 8.35 21.16
C GLU A 118 29.73 8.71 20.72
N PRO A 119 28.68 8.55 21.55
CA PRO A 119 27.38 9.16 21.25
C PRO A 119 27.49 10.67 21.00
N ALA A 120 28.38 11.36 21.72
CA ALA A 120 28.63 12.79 21.50
C ALA A 120 29.29 13.06 20.13
N LEU A 121 30.29 12.26 19.74
CA LEU A 121 30.91 12.35 18.40
C LEU A 121 29.90 12.02 17.28
N ILE A 122 29.09 10.98 17.44
CA ILE A 122 28.03 10.62 16.49
C ILE A 122 26.99 11.75 16.40
N ALA A 123 26.57 12.32 17.53
CA ALA A 123 25.66 13.46 17.55
C ALA A 123 26.25 14.67 16.82
N PHE A 124 27.53 14.96 17.04
CA PHE A 124 28.24 16.04 16.35
C PHE A 124 28.28 15.81 14.82
N VAL A 125 28.66 14.62 14.37
CA VAL A 125 28.65 14.26 12.94
C VAL A 125 27.24 14.34 12.36
N ALA A 126 26.22 13.84 13.07
CA ALA A 126 24.83 13.95 12.65
C ALA A 126 24.38 15.40 12.49
N VAL A 127 24.80 16.30 13.39
CA VAL A 127 24.56 17.75 13.27
C VAL A 127 25.25 18.32 12.03
N VAL A 128 26.52 17.98 11.77
CA VAL A 128 27.25 18.43 10.56
C VAL A 128 26.54 17.97 9.29
N VAL A 129 26.06 16.73 9.26
CA VAL A 129 25.31 16.17 8.12
C VAL A 129 23.97 16.89 7.94
N LEU A 130 23.23 17.13 9.02
CA LEU A 130 21.97 17.89 8.97
C LEU A 130 22.19 19.32 8.47
N VAL A 131 23.25 19.98 8.94
CA VAL A 131 23.64 21.32 8.45
C VAL A 131 23.98 21.26 6.96
N ARG A 132 24.77 20.27 6.51
CA ARG A 132 25.08 20.08 5.09
C ARG A 132 23.82 19.85 4.25
N CYS A 133 22.92 18.97 4.68
CA CYS A 133 21.66 18.72 3.99
C CYS A 133 20.77 19.98 3.95
N ARG A 134 20.78 20.79 5.01
CA ARG A 134 20.07 22.07 5.03
C ARG A 134 20.69 23.10 4.10
N LEU A 135 22.01 23.19 4.08
CA LEU A 135 22.74 24.08 3.17
C LEU A 135 22.52 23.70 1.71
N LEU A 136 22.50 22.40 1.37
CA LEU A 136 22.18 21.95 0.02
C LEU A 136 20.78 22.39 -0.43
N GLY A 137 19.79 22.34 0.48
CA GLY A 137 18.43 22.81 0.17
C GLY A 137 18.30 24.33 0.03
N VAL A 138 19.25 25.11 0.54
CA VAL A 138 19.31 26.57 0.36
C VAL A 138 20.21 26.93 -0.84
N ALA A 139 21.22 26.10 -1.14
CA ALA A 139 22.17 26.31 -2.21
C ALA A 139 21.58 26.19 -3.61
N GLU A 140 20.49 25.44 -3.80
CA GLU A 140 19.75 25.47 -5.07
C GLU A 140 19.23 26.88 -5.42
N GLU A 141 19.14 27.80 -4.45
CA GLU A 141 18.63 29.16 -4.63
C GLU A 141 19.72 30.22 -4.80
N THR A 142 20.99 29.92 -4.49
CA THR A 142 22.10 30.89 -4.53
C THR A 142 23.41 30.26 -5.00
N THR A 143 24.16 30.92 -5.89
CA THR A 143 25.35 30.37 -6.57
C THR A 143 26.62 30.29 -5.69
N ASP A 144 26.65 30.90 -4.50
CA ASP A 144 27.86 31.09 -3.68
C ASP A 144 28.03 30.08 -2.51
N VAL A 145 27.59 28.83 -2.67
CA VAL A 145 27.56 27.86 -1.54
C VAL A 145 28.59 26.72 -1.66
N GLU A 146 29.49 26.78 -2.65
CA GLU A 146 30.52 25.75 -2.83
C GLU A 146 31.50 25.65 -1.64
N ASP A 147 32.00 26.79 -1.15
CA ASP A 147 32.95 26.86 -0.04
C ASP A 147 32.44 26.24 1.28
N PRO A 148 31.23 26.56 1.77
CA PRO A 148 30.71 25.96 2.99
C PRO A 148 30.40 24.46 2.82
N LEU A 149 29.99 23.99 1.63
CA LEU A 149 29.79 22.57 1.37
C LEU A 149 31.10 21.78 1.43
N LEU A 150 32.16 22.35 0.85
CA LEU A 150 33.50 21.75 0.87
C LEU A 150 34.05 21.69 2.31
N THR A 151 33.80 22.73 3.10
CA THR A 151 34.18 22.79 4.53
C THR A 151 33.41 21.76 5.36
N ALA A 152 32.10 21.62 5.15
CA ALA A 152 31.29 20.60 5.81
C ALA A 152 31.75 19.17 5.47
N SER A 153 32.14 18.93 4.21
CA SER A 153 32.71 17.65 3.77
C SER A 153 34.02 17.35 4.49
N LYS A 154 34.93 18.33 4.57
CA LYS A 154 36.20 18.20 5.31
C LYS A 154 35.99 17.89 6.79
N LEU A 155 35.05 18.59 7.45
CA LEU A 155 34.70 18.32 8.85
C LEU A 155 34.13 16.92 9.06
N MET A 156 33.27 16.45 8.15
CA MET A 156 32.70 15.10 8.18
C MET A 156 33.79 14.03 8.03
N TRP A 157 34.66 14.15 7.02
CA TRP A 157 35.78 13.22 6.83
C TRP A 157 36.80 13.28 7.96
N GLY A 158 37.06 14.46 8.52
CA GLY A 158 37.91 14.63 9.69
C GLY A 158 37.36 13.92 10.92
N ALA A 159 36.08 14.12 11.25
CA ALA A 159 35.44 13.43 12.37
C ALA A 159 35.39 11.91 12.19
N LEU A 160 35.15 11.44 10.95
CA LEU A 160 35.22 10.02 10.60
C LEU A 160 36.63 9.46 10.76
N GLY A 161 37.64 10.18 10.29
CA GLY A 161 39.04 9.80 10.45
C GLY A 161 39.44 9.69 11.92
N VAL A 162 39.05 10.66 12.75
CA VAL A 162 39.29 10.62 14.20
C VAL A 162 38.58 9.44 14.85
N SER A 163 37.30 9.19 14.53
CA SER A 163 36.55 8.04 15.05
C SER A 163 37.20 6.72 14.66
N LEU A 164 37.64 6.58 13.40
CA LEU A 164 38.31 5.38 12.93
C LEU A 164 39.64 5.16 13.65
N VAL A 165 40.47 6.20 13.78
CA VAL A 165 41.76 6.12 14.50
C VAL A 165 41.55 5.75 15.95
N LEU A 166 40.60 6.38 16.66
CA LEU A 166 40.32 6.04 18.06
C LEU A 166 39.85 4.59 18.23
N ASN A 167 39.08 4.08 17.28
CA ASN A 167 38.58 2.70 17.34
C ASN A 167 39.68 1.66 17.03
N THR A 168 40.65 2.01 16.18
CA THR A 168 41.75 1.10 15.81
C THR A 168 42.95 1.17 16.75
N VAL A 169 43.26 2.32 17.36
CA VAL A 169 44.42 2.49 18.25
C VAL A 169 44.35 1.57 19.46
N GLY A 170 43.17 1.37 20.03
CA GLY A 170 42.97 0.45 21.15
C GLY A 170 43.15 -1.03 20.82
N HIS A 171 43.05 -1.39 19.55
CA HIS A 171 43.08 -2.76 19.05
C HIS A 171 44.23 -2.98 18.07
N TRP A 172 45.28 -2.15 18.15
CA TRP A 172 46.41 -2.27 17.25
C TRP A 172 47.10 -3.62 17.47
N PRO A 173 47.12 -4.51 16.47
CA PRO A 173 47.67 -5.83 16.66
C PRO A 173 49.18 -5.77 16.88
N SER A 174 49.68 -6.53 17.86
CA SER A 174 51.11 -6.85 17.95
C SER A 174 51.55 -7.79 16.82
N ASP A 175 50.62 -8.65 16.37
CA ASP A 175 50.86 -9.72 15.42
C ASP A 175 49.72 -9.82 14.38
N TRP A 176 50.03 -10.27 13.16
CA TRP A 176 49.08 -10.30 12.04
C TRP A 176 47.79 -11.09 12.29
N GLU A 177 47.80 -12.04 13.23
CA GLU A 177 46.61 -12.81 13.63
C GLU A 177 45.54 -11.91 14.29
N GLY A 178 45.93 -10.78 14.90
CA GLY A 178 45.03 -9.80 15.49
C GLY A 178 44.38 -8.83 14.49
N ALA A 179 44.80 -8.84 13.22
CA ALA A 179 44.27 -7.93 12.20
C ALA A 179 42.76 -8.11 11.95
N GLY A 180 42.23 -9.32 12.17
CA GLY A 180 40.80 -9.59 12.09
C GLY A 180 39.98 -8.81 13.11
N GLY A 181 40.49 -8.66 14.35
CA GLY A 181 39.84 -7.86 15.39
C GLY A 181 39.74 -6.38 14.98
N LEU A 182 40.82 -5.83 14.44
CA LEU A 182 40.85 -4.44 13.97
C LEU A 182 39.81 -4.16 12.88
N LEU A 183 39.59 -5.10 11.96
CA LEU A 183 38.52 -5.01 10.95
C LEU A 183 37.12 -5.05 11.57
N PHE A 184 36.88 -5.92 12.56
CA PHE A 184 35.59 -6.00 13.25
C PHE A 184 35.26 -4.73 14.05
N HIS A 185 36.27 -4.09 14.65
CA HIS A 185 36.09 -2.82 15.36
C HIS A 185 35.90 -1.64 14.40
N ALA A 186 36.63 -1.60 13.29
CA ALA A 186 36.48 -0.59 12.25
C ALA A 186 35.11 -0.68 11.51
N LEU A 187 34.44 -1.82 11.55
CA LEU A 187 33.16 -2.04 10.88
C LEU A 187 32.07 -1.07 11.36
N GLY A 188 32.06 -0.71 12.65
CA GLY A 188 31.11 0.24 13.22
C GLY A 188 31.21 1.63 12.59
N PRO A 189 32.36 2.32 12.72
CA PRO A 189 32.58 3.63 12.10
C PRO A 189 32.38 3.63 10.59
N ILE A 190 32.89 2.60 9.89
CA ILE A 190 32.75 2.48 8.43
C ILE A 190 31.28 2.31 8.05
N GLY A 191 30.54 1.45 8.75
CA GLY A 191 29.11 1.24 8.53
C GLY A 191 28.29 2.51 8.80
N ALA A 192 28.60 3.25 9.87
CA ALA A 192 27.96 4.53 10.17
C ALA A 192 28.25 5.58 9.08
N ALA A 193 29.50 5.71 8.66
CA ALA A 193 29.93 6.60 7.58
C ALA A 193 29.20 6.30 6.27
N ALA A 194 29.19 5.02 5.88
CA ALA A 194 28.54 4.55 4.66
C ALA A 194 27.03 4.81 4.71
N THR A 195 26.40 4.59 5.87
CA THR A 195 24.95 4.85 6.06
C THR A 195 24.63 6.33 5.93
N VAL A 196 25.42 7.21 6.57
CA VAL A 196 25.28 8.67 6.46
C VAL A 196 25.46 9.14 5.01
N HIS A 197 26.50 8.65 4.34
CA HIS A 197 26.75 8.97 2.94
C HIS A 197 25.59 8.54 2.05
N LEU A 198 25.08 7.32 2.27
CA LEU A 198 23.94 6.78 1.53
C LEU A 198 22.65 7.58 1.78
N ILE A 199 22.40 8.06 3.01
CA ILE A 199 21.27 8.98 3.30
C ILE A 199 21.40 10.23 2.42
N GLY A 200 22.58 10.84 2.38
CA GLY A 200 22.84 12.04 1.56
C GLY A 200 22.55 11.78 0.07
N VAL A 201 23.17 10.75 -0.51
CA VAL A 201 23.02 10.40 -1.94
C VAL A 201 21.57 10.09 -2.29
N LEU A 202 20.84 9.34 -1.45
CA LEU A 202 19.45 9.00 -1.72
C LEU A 202 18.52 10.22 -1.60
N LEU A 203 18.75 11.10 -0.61
CA LEU A 203 17.96 12.32 -0.48
C LEU A 203 18.21 13.29 -1.64
N GLU A 204 19.46 13.40 -2.10
CA GLU A 204 19.84 14.17 -3.29
C GLU A 204 19.19 13.59 -4.55
N ALA A 205 19.28 12.28 -4.76
CA ALA A 205 18.62 11.61 -5.89
C ALA A 205 17.09 11.81 -5.88
N VAL A 206 16.46 11.83 -4.71
CA VAL A 206 15.02 12.12 -4.55
C VAL A 206 14.72 13.61 -4.78
N GLY A 207 15.64 14.51 -4.43
CA GLY A 207 15.54 15.94 -4.72
C GLY A 207 15.68 16.28 -6.20
N ALA A 208 16.57 15.59 -6.91
CA ALA A 208 16.83 15.79 -8.33
C ALA A 208 15.69 15.35 -9.25
N VAL A 209 14.66 14.66 -8.74
CA VAL A 209 13.47 14.30 -9.53
C VAL A 209 12.69 15.58 -9.84
N PRO A 210 12.56 15.97 -11.12
CA PRO A 210 11.85 17.18 -11.48
C PRO A 210 10.38 17.04 -11.08
N VAL A 211 9.94 17.92 -10.18
CA VAL A 211 8.52 18.06 -9.88
C VAL A 211 7.96 19.00 -10.95
N PRO A 212 6.99 18.58 -11.77
CA PRO A 212 6.37 19.49 -12.71
C PRO A 212 5.73 20.62 -11.90
N GLU A 213 6.36 21.80 -11.94
CA GLU A 213 5.80 23.02 -11.39
C GLU A 213 4.46 23.23 -12.09
N GLY A 214 3.39 23.29 -11.31
CA GLY A 214 2.02 23.42 -11.82
C GLY A 214 1.75 24.78 -12.44
N LYS A 215 2.56 25.22 -13.42
CA LYS A 215 2.19 26.28 -14.35
C LYS A 215 1.05 25.86 -15.28
N ASP A 216 0.85 24.55 -15.45
CA ASP A 216 -0.25 24.03 -16.23
C ASP A 216 -1.43 23.62 -15.35
N VAL A 217 -2.63 23.84 -15.90
CA VAL A 217 -3.96 23.52 -15.38
C VAL A 217 -4.63 24.60 -14.51
N GLN A 218 -4.65 25.82 -15.06
CA GLN A 218 -5.92 26.53 -15.23
C GLN A 218 -6.19 26.90 -16.69
N GLU A 219 -5.56 26.22 -17.67
CA GLU A 219 -6.14 26.22 -19.01
C GLU A 219 -7.39 25.33 -18.96
N PRO A 220 -8.60 25.88 -19.15
CA PRO A 220 -9.74 25.04 -19.43
C PRO A 220 -9.35 24.21 -20.63
N VAL A 221 -9.47 22.88 -20.50
CA VAL A 221 -9.43 21.98 -21.64
C VAL A 221 -10.52 22.49 -22.59
N GLN A 222 -10.14 23.32 -23.56
CA GLN A 222 -10.88 23.42 -24.80
C GLN A 222 -10.85 22.00 -25.32
N GLU A 223 -11.96 21.32 -25.07
CA GLU A 223 -12.40 20.14 -25.77
C GLU A 223 -12.13 20.43 -27.24
N SER A 224 -11.00 19.94 -27.74
CA SER A 224 -10.71 19.95 -29.16
C SER A 224 -11.80 19.06 -29.73
N GLN A 225 -12.86 19.72 -30.20
CA GLN A 225 -13.80 19.19 -31.16
C GLN A 225 -12.97 18.75 -32.35
N GLU A 226 -12.52 17.50 -32.29
CA GLU A 226 -11.98 16.79 -33.42
C GLU A 226 -13.16 16.58 -34.38
N SER A 227 -13.34 17.58 -35.24
CA SER A 227 -13.77 17.47 -36.64
C SER A 227 -14.62 16.24 -36.97
N THR A 228 -15.94 16.42 -36.92
CA THR A 228 -16.86 15.61 -37.73
C THR A 228 -16.94 16.28 -39.11
N PRO A 229 -16.70 15.58 -40.23
CA PRO A 229 -16.86 16.16 -41.55
C PRO A 229 -18.35 16.37 -41.85
N GLU A 230 -18.69 17.64 -42.06
CA GLU A 230 -19.59 18.15 -43.09
C GLU A 230 -20.62 17.17 -43.67
N SER A 231 -21.85 17.21 -43.13
CA SER A 231 -23.06 17.09 -43.95
C SER A 231 -24.28 17.58 -43.16
N ALA A 232 -24.78 18.75 -43.54
CA ALA A 232 -26.13 19.22 -43.23
C ALA A 232 -27.16 18.34 -43.98
N PRO A 233 -28.43 18.21 -43.51
CA PRO A 233 -29.34 19.35 -43.48
C PRO A 233 -30.28 19.44 -42.24
N GLU A 234 -30.91 20.62 -42.19
CA GLU A 234 -32.19 20.95 -41.56
C GLU A 234 -32.25 21.19 -40.04
N THR A 235 -32.30 22.48 -39.73
CA THR A 235 -32.55 23.12 -38.45
C THR A 235 -33.97 22.81 -37.95
N VAL A 236 -34.06 21.94 -36.94
CA VAL A 236 -35.18 21.98 -35.98
C VAL A 236 -34.75 22.90 -34.84
N GLU A 237 -35.40 24.05 -34.76
CA GLU A 237 -35.27 25.03 -33.69
C GLU A 237 -35.78 24.41 -32.38
N ILE A 238 -34.87 23.84 -31.59
CA ILE A 238 -35.20 23.35 -30.25
C ILE A 238 -35.07 24.53 -29.28
N ASP A 239 -36.24 25.04 -28.88
CA ASP A 239 -36.41 26.04 -27.83
C ASP A 239 -35.84 25.54 -26.49
N ARG A 240 -34.66 26.05 -26.13
CA ARG A 240 -33.92 25.69 -24.90
C ARG A 240 -34.44 26.40 -23.64
N SER A 241 -35.52 27.16 -23.73
CA SER A 241 -36.10 27.86 -22.56
C SER A 241 -36.94 26.98 -21.63
N ARG A 242 -37.16 25.70 -21.97
CA ARG A 242 -38.00 24.75 -21.19
C ARG A 242 -37.27 23.59 -20.52
N LEU A 243 -35.94 23.61 -20.42
CA LEU A 243 -35.18 22.63 -19.61
C LEU A 243 -35.28 22.97 -18.12
N SER A 244 -36.47 22.74 -17.57
CA SER A 244 -36.78 22.76 -16.15
C SER A 244 -36.21 21.51 -15.46
N GLU A 245 -35.38 21.73 -14.45
CA GLU A 245 -35.29 21.04 -13.14
C GLU A 245 -35.29 19.50 -13.01
N ARG A 246 -35.32 18.71 -14.09
CA ARG A 246 -35.40 17.23 -14.02
C ARG A 246 -34.13 16.45 -14.36
N ALA A 247 -32.98 17.11 -14.49
CA ALA A 247 -31.71 16.45 -14.86
C ALA A 247 -31.01 15.67 -13.72
N LEU A 248 -31.70 15.32 -12.63
CA LEU A 248 -31.14 14.61 -11.48
C LEU A 248 -31.99 13.43 -10.99
N GLU A 249 -32.78 12.82 -11.89
CA GLU A 249 -33.38 11.51 -11.61
C GLU A 249 -32.38 10.41 -11.98
N ILE A 250 -31.71 9.88 -10.95
CA ILE A 250 -30.91 8.67 -11.06
C ILE A 250 -31.89 7.51 -11.22
N PRO A 251 -31.77 6.68 -12.28
CA PRO A 251 -32.69 5.58 -12.50
C PRO A 251 -32.65 4.61 -11.32
N ALA A 252 -33.81 4.15 -10.88
CA ALA A 252 -33.95 3.14 -9.84
C ALA A 252 -33.17 1.88 -10.27
N GLY A 253 -32.06 1.59 -9.58
CA GLY A 253 -31.15 0.48 -9.90
C GLY A 253 -29.71 0.89 -10.22
N ALA A 254 -29.40 2.19 -10.36
CA ALA A 254 -28.02 2.62 -10.56
C ALA A 254 -27.23 2.67 -9.22
N THR A 255 -26.33 1.72 -9.04
CA THR A 255 -25.41 1.65 -7.90
C THR A 255 -24.30 2.69 -8.06
N ARG A 256 -24.27 3.72 -7.20
CA ARG A 256 -23.17 4.70 -7.18
C ARG A 256 -21.89 4.02 -6.71
N LEU A 257 -20.85 4.01 -7.55
CA LEU A 257 -19.51 3.54 -7.18
C LEU A 257 -18.93 4.46 -6.09
N ALA A 258 -18.49 3.87 -4.98
CA ALA A 258 -17.90 4.61 -3.88
C ALA A 258 -16.54 5.17 -4.32
N VAL A 259 -16.41 6.50 -4.33
CA VAL A 259 -15.10 7.17 -4.42
C VAL A 259 -14.32 6.79 -3.15
N VAL A 260 -13.45 5.80 -3.27
CA VAL A 260 -12.55 5.36 -2.20
C VAL A 260 -11.58 6.49 -1.92
N ARG A 261 -11.83 7.20 -0.83
CA ARG A 261 -10.92 8.21 -0.29
C ARG A 261 -9.69 7.50 0.28
N CYS A 262 -8.65 7.34 -0.53
CA CYS A 262 -7.34 6.85 -0.12
C CYS A 262 -6.59 7.88 0.73
N CYS A 263 -7.10 8.21 1.92
CA CYS A 263 -6.35 8.92 2.95
C CYS A 263 -6.66 8.27 4.31
N SER A 264 -5.84 7.28 4.69
CA SER A 264 -5.79 6.85 6.08
C SER A 264 -4.78 7.74 6.82
N GLU A 265 -5.24 8.46 7.84
CA GLU A 265 -4.36 9.17 8.77
C GLU A 265 -3.45 8.17 9.51
N PRO A 266 -2.18 8.51 9.76
CA PRO A 266 -1.31 7.67 10.57
C PRO A 266 -1.84 7.64 12.01
N ARG A 267 -2.39 6.47 12.37
CA ARG A 267 -2.80 6.07 13.71
C ARG A 267 -1.68 6.36 14.72
N ARG A 268 -1.89 7.38 15.56
CA ARG A 268 -1.03 7.74 16.70
C ARG A 268 -0.94 6.52 17.63
N LYS A 269 0.19 5.81 17.58
CA LYS A 269 0.50 4.73 18.54
C LYS A 269 0.64 5.36 19.92
N THR A 270 -0.34 5.16 20.79
CA THR A 270 -0.19 5.32 22.23
C THR A 270 0.91 4.35 22.69
N ALA A 271 1.89 4.88 23.40
CA ALA A 271 3.01 4.13 23.95
C ALA A 271 2.50 3.01 24.89
N PRO A 272 3.15 1.83 24.89
CA PRO A 272 2.87 0.80 25.87
C PRO A 272 3.30 1.29 27.27
N LYS A 273 2.38 1.12 28.22
CA LYS A 273 2.59 1.36 29.65
C LYS A 273 3.64 0.35 30.15
N PRO A 274 4.73 0.76 30.81
CA PRO A 274 5.74 -0.18 31.29
C PRO A 274 5.13 -1.12 32.34
N ALA A 275 5.46 -2.40 32.20
CA ALA A 275 5.16 -3.45 33.16
C ALA A 275 5.90 -3.15 34.47
N ARG A 276 5.14 -3.18 35.56
CA ARG A 276 5.61 -3.04 36.93
C ARG A 276 6.12 -4.42 37.36
N SER A 277 7.43 -4.56 37.53
CA SER A 277 8.04 -5.70 38.20
C SER A 277 7.74 -5.62 39.70
N THR A 278 7.21 -6.72 40.23
CA THR A 278 7.21 -7.11 41.63
C THR A 278 8.59 -7.63 41.99
N ASP A 279 9.24 -7.01 42.98
CA ASP A 279 9.94 -7.63 44.11
C ASP A 279 10.95 -6.62 44.69
N GLU A 280 10.64 -6.07 45.88
CA GLU A 280 11.53 -6.07 47.04
C GLU A 280 10.84 -5.42 48.25
N GLN A 281 10.85 -6.16 49.36
CA GLN A 281 10.43 -5.73 50.68
C GLN A 281 11.50 -4.85 51.32
N ALA A 282 11.13 -3.65 51.81
CA ALA A 282 11.70 -3.05 53.02
C ALA A 282 10.86 -1.85 53.52
N GLU A 283 10.21 -2.07 54.66
CA GLU A 283 9.92 -1.17 55.78
C GLU A 283 9.65 0.36 55.61
N ARG A 284 8.37 0.74 55.88
CA ARG A 284 7.85 1.88 56.70
C ARG A 284 8.16 3.37 56.33
N PRO A 285 7.41 4.36 56.86
CA PRO A 285 5.96 4.43 57.14
C PRO A 285 5.27 5.73 56.60
N VAL A 286 3.94 5.64 56.46
CA VAL A 286 2.92 6.71 56.68
C VAL A 286 3.19 8.12 56.10
N GLN A 287 2.47 8.47 55.03
CA GLN A 287 1.83 9.80 54.94
C GLN A 287 0.54 9.78 54.12
N LYS A 288 -0.52 10.22 54.81
CA LYS A 288 -1.88 10.52 54.37
C LYS A 288 -1.87 11.87 53.64
N SER A 289 -2.48 11.97 52.45
CA SER A 289 -3.52 12.97 52.13
C SER A 289 -3.88 13.07 50.62
N THR A 290 -5.15 12.77 50.36
CA THR A 290 -6.12 13.41 49.45
C THR A 290 -6.07 13.30 47.91
N PRO A 291 -7.26 13.23 47.26
CA PRO A 291 -7.44 13.03 45.83
C PRO A 291 -7.61 14.36 45.09
N SER A 292 -7.06 14.46 43.87
CA SER A 292 -7.33 15.56 42.95
C SER A 292 -7.75 14.98 41.61
N ASP A 293 -9.07 14.91 41.45
CA ASP A 293 -9.76 14.70 40.19
C ASP A 293 -9.60 15.96 39.32
N SER A 294 -8.95 15.83 38.16
CA SER A 294 -9.14 16.77 37.07
C SER A 294 -9.02 16.06 35.71
N ARG A 295 -9.99 15.19 35.41
CA ARG A 295 -10.23 14.76 34.03
C ARG A 295 -10.76 15.96 33.24
N LYS A 296 -9.87 16.61 32.48
CA LYS A 296 -10.25 17.59 31.47
C LYS A 296 -11.23 16.95 30.47
N ALA A 297 -12.50 17.34 30.58
CA ALA A 297 -13.52 17.02 29.60
C ALA A 297 -13.09 17.61 28.24
N ARG A 298 -12.82 16.73 27.26
CA ARG A 298 -12.59 17.16 25.88
C ARG A 298 -13.92 17.65 25.30
N ALA A 299 -13.96 18.94 24.99
CA ALA A 299 -15.06 19.59 24.30
C ALA A 299 -14.99 19.29 22.80
N ASP A 300 -15.38 18.08 22.40
CA ASP A 300 -15.76 17.77 21.02
C ASP A 300 -17.18 17.19 21.01
N LYS A 301 -18.13 18.05 21.42
CA LYS A 301 -19.56 17.83 21.19
C LYS A 301 -19.99 18.83 20.13
N GLY A 302 -20.27 18.37 18.91
CA GLY A 302 -21.20 19.13 18.06
C GLY A 302 -21.02 19.10 16.55
N THR A 303 -19.98 18.49 15.99
CA THR A 303 -19.90 18.42 14.51
C THR A 303 -20.91 17.40 14.01
N LYS A 304 -22.08 17.88 13.56
CA LYS A 304 -23.11 17.06 12.90
C LYS A 304 -22.47 16.35 11.71
N VAL A 305 -22.21 15.06 11.87
CA VAL A 305 -21.76 14.19 10.78
C VAL A 305 -22.84 14.25 9.68
N PRO A 306 -22.49 14.64 8.45
CA PRO A 306 -23.47 14.77 7.36
C PRO A 306 -24.20 13.44 7.16
N ALA A 307 -25.51 13.50 6.87
CA ALA A 307 -26.36 12.31 6.77
C ALA A 307 -25.85 11.29 5.73
N ALA A 308 -25.09 11.74 4.73
CA ALA A 308 -24.42 10.88 3.74
C ALA A 308 -23.35 9.96 4.35
N ALA A 309 -22.69 10.36 5.46
CA ALA A 309 -21.68 9.56 6.14
C ALA A 309 -22.26 8.58 7.17
N LYS A 310 -23.57 8.68 7.50
CA LYS A 310 -24.25 7.68 8.36
C LYS A 310 -24.53 6.38 7.62
N LYS A 311 -24.80 6.42 6.30
CA LYS A 311 -25.11 5.23 5.49
C LYS A 311 -23.93 4.25 5.36
N THR A 312 -22.69 4.74 5.41
CA THR A 312 -21.48 3.88 5.37
C THR A 312 -21.14 3.24 6.72
N ALA A 313 -21.80 3.65 7.81
CA ALA A 313 -21.60 3.08 9.14
C ALA A 313 -22.49 1.84 9.40
N GLU A 314 -23.47 1.57 8.52
CA GLU A 314 -24.38 0.44 8.65
C GLU A 314 -23.80 -0.87 8.11
N THR A 315 -22.77 -0.82 7.25
CA THR A 315 -22.05 -2.02 6.84
C THR A 315 -21.16 -2.47 8.00
N PRO A 316 -21.43 -3.63 8.63
CA PRO A 316 -20.65 -4.08 9.77
C PRO A 316 -19.19 -4.23 9.34
N SER A 317 -18.28 -3.55 10.06
CA SER A 317 -16.85 -3.72 9.84
C SER A 317 -16.51 -5.22 9.89
N PRO A 318 -15.70 -5.76 8.97
CA PRO A 318 -15.34 -7.19 8.94
C PRO A 318 -14.62 -7.66 10.21
N ARG A 319 -14.17 -6.73 11.07
CA ARG A 319 -13.66 -7.05 12.41
C ARG A 319 -14.73 -7.51 13.40
N ARG A 320 -16.01 -7.18 13.17
CA ARG A 320 -17.13 -7.54 14.06
C ARG A 320 -17.94 -8.74 13.58
N LEU A 321 -17.82 -9.11 12.31
CA LEU A 321 -18.46 -10.30 11.75
C LEU A 321 -17.87 -11.55 12.40
N SER A 322 -18.68 -12.58 12.64
CA SER A 322 -18.21 -13.87 13.15
C SER A 322 -17.42 -14.62 12.06
N ASP A 323 -16.65 -15.64 12.44
CA ASP A 323 -15.91 -16.45 11.46
C ASP A 323 -16.89 -17.22 10.53
N LEU A 324 -18.11 -17.50 11.00
CA LEU A 324 -19.19 -18.11 10.22
C LEU A 324 -19.76 -17.14 9.17
N ASP A 325 -20.04 -15.89 9.55
CA ASP A 325 -20.53 -14.86 8.61
C ASP A 325 -19.50 -14.59 7.51
N LEU A 326 -18.21 -14.60 7.87
CA LEU A 326 -17.10 -14.44 6.93
C LEU A 326 -17.00 -15.63 5.96
N ALA A 327 -17.37 -16.84 6.38
CA ALA A 327 -17.43 -18.02 5.50
C ALA A 327 -18.58 -17.92 4.50
N VAL A 328 -19.74 -17.39 4.91
CA VAL A 328 -20.86 -17.09 3.99
C VAL A 328 -20.47 -16.02 2.97
N MET A 329 -19.79 -14.95 3.41
CA MET A 329 -19.26 -13.93 2.50
C MET A 329 -18.19 -14.47 1.54
N LEU A 330 -17.41 -15.48 1.96
CA LEU A 330 -16.44 -16.15 1.10
C LEU A 330 -17.15 -16.94 -0.01
N GLU A 331 -18.19 -17.68 0.35
CA GLU A 331 -19.03 -18.45 -0.58
C GLU A 331 -19.69 -17.54 -1.63
N GLU A 332 -20.27 -16.42 -1.21
CA GLU A 332 -20.86 -15.43 -2.12
C GLU A 332 -19.84 -14.88 -3.15
N ARG A 333 -18.57 -14.74 -2.75
CA ARG A 333 -17.49 -14.28 -3.66
C ARG A 333 -16.96 -15.36 -4.59
N ILE A 334 -17.07 -16.63 -4.19
CA ILE A 334 -16.77 -17.76 -5.07
C ILE A 334 -17.88 -17.88 -6.11
N ASP A 335 -19.15 -17.78 -5.68
CA ASP A 335 -20.32 -17.80 -6.56
C ASP A 335 -20.32 -16.64 -7.57
N SER A 336 -19.89 -15.45 -7.16
CA SER A 336 -19.74 -14.29 -8.05
C SER A 336 -18.53 -14.37 -8.99
N ARG A 337 -17.71 -15.42 -8.88
CA ARG A 337 -16.44 -15.63 -9.62
C ARG A 337 -15.37 -14.57 -9.36
N GLU A 338 -15.44 -13.86 -8.24
CA GLU A 338 -14.37 -12.96 -7.78
C GLU A 338 -13.16 -13.73 -7.23
N LEU A 339 -13.41 -14.93 -6.69
CA LEU A 339 -12.40 -15.86 -6.21
C LEU A 339 -12.53 -17.21 -6.94
N PRO A 340 -11.42 -17.95 -7.15
CA PRO A 340 -11.49 -19.30 -7.69
C PRO A 340 -12.16 -20.26 -6.69
N GLU A 341 -12.70 -21.39 -7.18
CA GLU A 341 -13.41 -22.40 -6.36
C GLU A 341 -12.57 -22.96 -5.20
N SER A 342 -11.25 -22.95 -5.33
CA SER A 342 -10.30 -23.29 -4.26
C SER A 342 -9.38 -22.11 -3.95
N PRO A 343 -9.85 -21.10 -3.19
CA PRO A 343 -9.07 -19.89 -2.95
C PRO A 343 -7.91 -20.13 -1.97
N THR A 344 -6.75 -19.55 -2.28
CA THR A 344 -5.60 -19.57 -1.36
C THR A 344 -5.84 -18.67 -0.15
N VAL A 345 -5.21 -18.98 1.00
CA VAL A 345 -5.33 -18.17 2.24
C VAL A 345 -5.03 -16.68 2.00
N LYS A 346 -4.06 -16.37 1.13
CA LYS A 346 -3.68 -14.99 0.78
C LYS A 346 -4.78 -14.28 -0.03
N ALA A 347 -5.47 -15.00 -0.91
CA ALA A 347 -6.60 -14.47 -1.67
C ALA A 347 -7.78 -14.17 -0.73
N VAL A 348 -8.09 -15.06 0.21
CA VAL A 348 -9.10 -14.84 1.26
C VAL A 348 -8.74 -13.63 2.13
N GLN A 349 -7.46 -13.49 2.52
CA GLN A 349 -6.96 -12.36 3.31
C GLN A 349 -7.19 -11.02 2.63
N GLY A 350 -6.83 -10.92 1.34
CA GLY A 350 -7.00 -9.70 0.54
C GLY A 350 -8.48 -9.39 0.27
N SER A 351 -9.26 -10.41 -0.07
CA SER A 351 -10.67 -10.28 -0.40
C SER A 351 -11.50 -9.82 0.81
N LEU A 352 -11.38 -10.48 1.96
CA LEU A 352 -12.17 -10.19 3.16
C LEU A 352 -11.53 -9.14 4.09
N SER A 353 -10.31 -8.68 3.80
CA SER A 353 -9.55 -7.74 4.65
C SER A 353 -9.38 -8.22 6.11
N VAL A 354 -9.18 -9.53 6.29
CA VAL A 354 -8.98 -10.17 7.60
C VAL A 354 -7.50 -10.49 7.85
N GLY A 355 -7.13 -10.83 9.09
CA GLY A 355 -5.78 -11.31 9.41
C GLY A 355 -5.52 -12.74 8.92
N PHE A 356 -4.25 -13.13 8.76
CA PHE A 356 -3.84 -14.45 8.24
C PHE A 356 -4.47 -15.64 9.00
N GLU A 357 -4.34 -15.67 10.32
CA GLU A 357 -4.92 -16.75 11.15
C GLU A 357 -6.44 -16.84 11.02
N ARG A 358 -7.10 -15.69 10.85
CA ARG A 358 -8.55 -15.63 10.68
C ARG A 358 -8.97 -16.12 9.30
N ALA A 359 -8.24 -15.73 8.25
CA ALA A 359 -8.46 -16.26 6.90
C ALA A 359 -8.31 -17.79 6.86
N LYS A 360 -7.33 -18.35 7.57
CA LYS A 360 -7.12 -19.81 7.67
C LYS A 360 -8.32 -20.52 8.33
N ARG A 361 -8.85 -19.98 9.43
CA ARG A 361 -10.05 -20.54 10.09
C ARG A 361 -11.31 -20.44 9.22
N VAL A 362 -11.52 -19.31 8.56
CA VAL A 362 -12.67 -19.11 7.65
C VAL A 362 -12.61 -20.09 6.47
N LEU A 363 -11.41 -20.31 5.91
CA LEU A 363 -11.22 -21.27 4.83
C LEU A 363 -11.49 -22.71 5.29
N ALA A 364 -11.06 -23.09 6.49
CA ALA A 364 -11.34 -24.41 7.05
C ALA A 364 -12.85 -24.62 7.31
N LEU A 365 -13.55 -23.62 7.84
CA LEU A 365 -15.01 -23.66 8.03
C LEU A 365 -15.76 -23.81 6.70
N HIS A 366 -15.28 -23.15 5.64
CA HIS A 366 -15.86 -23.29 4.31
C HIS A 366 -15.67 -24.72 3.77
N GLN A 367 -14.47 -25.31 3.93
CA GLN A 367 -14.18 -26.68 3.52
C GLN A 367 -15.08 -27.70 4.24
N GLU A 368 -15.20 -27.59 5.57
CA GLU A 368 -16.08 -28.44 6.37
C GLU A 368 -17.55 -28.34 5.92
N ARG A 369 -18.01 -27.14 5.56
CA ARG A 369 -19.37 -26.92 5.05
C ARG A 369 -19.57 -27.54 3.67
N THR A 370 -18.59 -27.43 2.77
CA THR A 370 -18.68 -28.04 1.44
C THR A 370 -18.64 -29.57 1.50
N GLU A 371 -17.87 -30.14 2.43
CA GLU A 371 -17.79 -31.59 2.65
C GLU A 371 -19.09 -32.15 3.25
N THR A 372 -19.72 -31.42 4.18
CA THR A 372 -20.97 -31.84 4.84
C THR A 372 -22.21 -31.77 3.95
N VAL A 373 -22.18 -30.99 2.86
CA VAL A 373 -23.30 -30.88 1.90
C VAL A 373 -23.26 -31.98 0.82
N LEU A 374 -22.11 -32.65 0.63
CA LEU A 374 -21.92 -33.67 -0.41
C LEU A 374 -21.96 -35.17 0.01
N PRO A 375 -22.41 -35.62 1.20
CA PRO A 375 -22.39 -37.05 1.53
C PRO A 375 -23.47 -37.89 0.81
N GLY A 376 -24.26 -37.33 -0.12
CA GLY A 376 -25.41 -38.00 -0.74
C GLY A 376 -25.36 -38.22 -2.26
N GLN A 377 -24.36 -37.71 -3.00
CA GLN A 377 -24.38 -37.78 -4.48
C GLN A 377 -23.19 -38.49 -5.13
N LEU A 378 -22.19 -38.92 -4.37
CA LEU A 378 -21.02 -39.59 -4.94
C LEU A 378 -21.08 -41.12 -4.98
N SER A 379 -22.16 -41.78 -4.51
CA SER A 379 -22.26 -43.25 -4.54
C SER A 379 -22.96 -43.85 -5.77
N VAL A 380 -23.38 -43.05 -6.75
CA VAL A 380 -24.09 -43.59 -7.94
C VAL A 380 -23.14 -43.87 -9.11
N VAL A 381 -21.93 -43.31 -9.11
CA VAL A 381 -20.97 -43.53 -10.22
C VAL A 381 -20.22 -44.86 -10.06
N ASP A 382 -19.99 -45.34 -8.83
CA ASP A 382 -19.35 -46.65 -8.62
C ASP A 382 -20.33 -47.84 -8.73
N ALA A 383 -21.63 -47.62 -8.52
CA ALA A 383 -22.63 -48.69 -8.71
C ALA A 383 -22.87 -49.04 -10.19
N ALA A 384 -22.66 -48.11 -11.12
CA ALA A 384 -22.80 -48.37 -12.56
C ALA A 384 -21.58 -49.10 -13.16
N ALA A 385 -20.44 -49.13 -12.48
CA ALA A 385 -19.25 -49.87 -12.92
C ALA A 385 -19.30 -51.35 -12.52
N GLU A 386 -20.09 -51.72 -11.50
CA GLU A 386 -20.22 -53.11 -11.05
C GLU A 386 -21.30 -53.90 -11.83
N GLU A 387 -22.27 -53.23 -12.47
CA GLU A 387 -23.31 -53.87 -13.30
C GLU A 387 -22.84 -54.17 -14.74
N ALA A 388 -21.64 -53.73 -15.14
CA ALA A 388 -21.04 -54.07 -16.43
C ALA A 388 -20.07 -55.27 -16.37
N ALA A 389 -19.91 -55.87 -15.18
CA ALA A 389 -19.00 -57.00 -14.94
C ALA A 389 -19.69 -58.29 -14.47
N ALA A 390 -21.03 -58.33 -14.50
CA ALA A 390 -21.86 -59.52 -14.34
C ALA A 390 -22.66 -59.77 -15.63
#